data_AF-A0A1G1Z6A2-F1
#
_entry.id   AF-A0A1G1Z6A2-F1
#
_cell.length_a   1.000
_cell.length_b   1.000
_cell.length_c   1.000
_cell.angle_alpha   90.00
_cell.angle_beta   90.00
_cell.angle_gamma   90.00
#
_symmetry.space_group_name_H-M   'P 1'
#
loop_
_entity.id
_entity.type
_entity.pdbx_description
1 polymer ?
#
loop_
_entity_poly.entity_id
_entity_poly.type
_entity_poly.pdbx_seq_one_letter_code
_entity_poly.pdbx_strand_id
1 'polypeptide(L)'
;MKKDLIKLDNEKSVMNFLREPTVKIAETITGILVAEQKDWKLSAGKLVQAVIKGGLLTQLGRELEMYRNEGKIKEDYFASNKNKATLYELLKFLDEEIPDEELFKAMKSIFFSGISVDAGADEELWAYEFLRTAKKLSGTETLILKANLEIAQNRINPEIKKRLDKSPLPHSRSAWRKFLAIQMGYGDFDAIVGKYESNLETLGLISRRAEDNRFAKDFEPTQKYRLTEFGYKFCEFMTRYE
;
A
#
# COMPACT_ATOMS: atom_id res chain seq x y z
N MET A 1 -10.26 -24.50 25.23
CA MET A 1 -9.31 -23.37 25.38
C MET A 1 -10.03 -22.09 24.97
N LYS A 2 -10.12 -21.08 25.83
CA LYS A 2 -10.73 -19.79 25.48
C LYS A 2 -9.86 -19.13 24.42
N LYS A 3 -10.40 -18.86 23.24
CA LYS A 3 -9.75 -17.98 22.25
C LYS A 3 -9.74 -16.59 22.87
N ASP A 4 -8.57 -16.10 23.29
CA ASP A 4 -8.41 -14.70 23.67
C ASP A 4 -8.51 -13.86 22.39
N LEU A 5 -9.76 -13.49 22.06
CA LEU A 5 -10.05 -12.59 20.96
C LEU A 5 -9.35 -11.26 21.21
N ILE A 6 -8.62 -10.78 20.20
CA ILE A 6 -7.93 -9.49 20.26
C ILE A 6 -8.99 -8.41 20.44
N LYS A 7 -8.88 -7.68 21.54
CA LYS A 7 -9.72 -6.52 21.85
C LYS A 7 -9.13 -5.28 21.19
N LEU A 8 -9.66 -4.91 20.01
CA LEU A 8 -9.19 -3.74 19.24
C LEU A 8 -9.47 -2.40 19.93
N ASP A 9 -10.30 -2.39 20.97
CA ASP A 9 -10.54 -1.24 21.86
C ASP A 9 -9.50 -1.09 22.96
N ASN A 10 -8.52 -2.00 23.06
CA ASN A 10 -7.46 -1.96 24.05
C ASN A 10 -6.10 -1.89 23.37
N GLU A 11 -5.48 -0.70 23.39
CA GLU A 11 -4.15 -0.46 22.83
C GLU A 11 -3.12 -1.49 23.30
N LYS A 12 -3.06 -1.78 24.61
CA LYS A 12 -2.11 -2.75 25.16
C LYS A 12 -2.34 -4.15 24.58
N SER A 13 -3.60 -4.55 24.36
CA SER A 13 -3.93 -5.82 23.71
C SER A 13 -3.45 -5.86 22.26
N VAL A 14 -3.60 -4.77 21.52
CA VAL A 14 -3.15 -4.68 20.12
C VAL A 14 -1.63 -4.71 20.05
N MET A 15 -0.94 -3.91 20.87
CA MET A 15 0.51 -3.85 20.91
C MET A 15 1.13 -5.19 21.34
N ASN A 16 0.54 -5.87 22.34
CA ASN A 16 1.01 -7.20 22.75
C ASN A 16 0.87 -8.23 21.62
N PHE A 17 -0.23 -8.17 20.86
CA PHE A 17 -0.40 -9.04 19.69
C PHE A 17 0.63 -8.73 18.60
N LEU A 18 0.83 -7.45 18.27
CA LEU A 18 1.77 -7.06 17.23
C LEU A 18 3.24 -7.36 17.59
N ARG A 19 3.59 -7.44 18.87
CA ARG A 19 4.96 -7.82 19.32
C ARG A 19 5.25 -9.31 19.19
N GLU A 20 4.26 -10.16 19.45
CA GLU A 20 4.41 -11.63 19.41
C GLU A 20 3.32 -12.34 18.57
N PRO A 21 3.12 -11.94 17.30
CA PRO A 21 2.03 -12.46 16.48
C PRO A 21 2.24 -13.94 16.14
N THR A 22 3.50 -14.36 15.95
CA THR A 22 3.88 -15.74 15.60
C THR A 22 3.46 -16.76 16.65
N VAL A 23 3.53 -16.42 17.94
CA VAL A 23 3.12 -17.31 19.04
C VAL A 23 1.61 -17.57 18.96
N LYS A 24 0.81 -16.51 18.81
CA LYS A 24 -0.66 -16.62 18.69
C LYS A 24 -1.12 -17.33 17.41
N ILE A 25 -0.41 -17.10 16.30
CA ILE A 25 -0.67 -17.79 15.03
C ILE A 25 -0.28 -19.27 15.14
N ALA A 26 0.86 -19.59 15.76
CA ALA A 26 1.31 -20.97 15.97
C ALA A 26 0.36 -21.77 16.88
N GLU A 27 -0.20 -21.16 17.92
CA GLU A 27 -1.23 -21.76 18.77
C GLU A 27 -2.49 -22.12 17.96
N THR A 28 -2.89 -21.24 17.04
CA THR A 28 -4.05 -21.45 16.17
C THR A 28 -3.81 -22.59 15.17
N ILE A 29 -2.63 -22.63 14.54
CA ILE A 29 -2.26 -23.67 13.58
C ILE A 29 -2.11 -25.03 14.26
N THR A 30 -1.45 -25.07 15.43
CA THR A 30 -1.27 -26.31 16.21
C THR A 30 -2.61 -26.88 16.66
N GLY A 31 -3.56 -26.02 17.06
CA GLY A 31 -4.93 -26.45 17.40
C GLY A 31 -5.70 -27.08 16.23
N ILE A 32 -5.46 -26.64 14.99
CA ILE A 32 -6.08 -27.20 13.78
C ILE A 32 -5.38 -28.49 13.34
N LEU A 33 -4.06 -28.57 13.44
CA LEU A 33 -3.29 -29.76 13.06
C LEU A 33 -3.53 -30.96 13.97
N VAL A 34 -3.80 -30.72 15.26
CA VAL A 34 -4.21 -31.80 16.18
C VAL A 34 -5.60 -32.34 15.82
N ALA A 35 -6.44 -31.55 15.14
CA ALA A 35 -7.78 -31.95 14.72
C ALA A 35 -7.82 -32.71 13.37
N GLU A 36 -6.82 -32.53 12.48
CA GLU A 36 -6.80 -33.14 11.14
C GLU A 36 -5.42 -33.80 10.84
N GLN A 37 -5.26 -35.07 11.22
CA GLN A 37 -3.99 -35.83 11.09
C GLN A 37 -3.52 -36.13 9.65
N LYS A 38 -4.21 -35.70 8.59
CA LYS A 38 -3.98 -36.24 7.22
C LYS A 38 -3.16 -35.38 6.25
N ASP A 39 -2.86 -34.11 6.53
CA ASP A 39 -2.22 -33.21 5.55
C ASP A 39 -0.97 -32.46 6.04
N TRP A 40 0.10 -33.20 6.28
CA TRP A 40 1.40 -32.64 6.67
C TRP A 40 2.08 -31.76 5.58
N LYS A 41 1.69 -31.90 4.31
CA LYS A 41 2.17 -31.00 3.23
C LYS A 41 1.45 -29.65 3.24
N LEU A 42 0.15 -29.64 3.57
CA LEU A 42 -0.60 -28.39 3.77
C LEU A 42 -0.14 -27.65 5.04
N SER A 43 0.37 -28.38 6.04
CA SER A 43 0.86 -27.79 7.28
C SER A 43 2.16 -26.99 7.09
N ALA A 44 3.11 -27.49 6.28
CA ALA A 44 4.37 -26.78 6.01
C ALA A 44 4.15 -25.42 5.31
N GLY A 45 3.27 -25.37 4.30
CA GLY A 45 2.92 -24.11 3.62
C GLY A 45 2.26 -23.10 4.56
N LYS A 46 1.31 -23.56 5.39
CA LYS A 46 0.65 -22.71 6.42
C LYS A 46 1.64 -22.16 7.45
N LEU A 47 2.65 -22.95 7.84
CA LEU A 47 3.71 -22.50 8.75
C LEU A 47 4.59 -21.42 8.13
N VAL A 48 5.01 -21.57 6.87
CA VAL A 48 5.78 -20.53 6.17
C VAL A 48 4.96 -19.24 6.04
N GLN A 49 3.69 -19.35 5.67
CA GLN A 49 2.78 -18.20 5.60
C GLN A 49 2.61 -17.51 6.97
N ALA A 50 2.48 -18.29 8.05
CA ALA A 50 2.40 -17.77 9.42
C ALA A 50 3.67 -17.03 9.86
N VAL A 51 4.85 -17.55 9.51
CA VAL A 51 6.13 -16.89 9.82
C VAL A 51 6.23 -15.56 9.07
N ILE A 52 5.88 -15.54 7.78
CA ILE A 52 5.91 -14.30 6.97
C ILE A 52 4.92 -13.28 7.54
N LYS A 53 3.66 -13.67 7.77
CA LYS A 53 2.62 -12.80 8.36
C LYS A 53 3.02 -12.31 9.75
N GLY A 54 3.60 -13.17 10.57
CA GLY A 54 4.14 -12.79 11.87
C GLY A 54 5.26 -11.75 11.75
N GLY A 55 6.15 -11.88 10.77
CA GLY A 55 7.17 -10.88 10.46
C GLY A 55 6.59 -9.52 10.08
N LEU A 56 5.60 -9.50 9.18
CA LEU A 56 4.91 -8.27 8.76
C LEU A 56 4.20 -7.58 9.93
N LEU A 57 3.47 -8.35 10.75
CA LEU A 57 2.79 -7.84 11.95
C LEU A 57 3.77 -7.31 13.00
N THR A 58 4.90 -8.00 13.18
CA THR A 58 5.99 -7.56 14.08
C THR A 58 6.60 -6.25 13.60
N GLN A 59 6.81 -6.11 12.29
CA GLN A 59 7.30 -4.87 11.71
C GLN A 59 6.31 -3.72 11.93
N LEU A 60 5.02 -3.94 11.64
CA LEU A 60 3.98 -2.95 11.89
C LEU A 60 3.94 -2.51 13.36
N GLY A 61 4.02 -3.46 14.30
CA GLY A 61 4.06 -3.16 15.74
C GLY A 61 5.26 -2.32 16.15
N ARG A 62 6.45 -2.63 15.63
CA ARG A 62 7.68 -1.88 15.90
C ARG A 62 7.61 -0.45 15.39
N GLU A 63 7.16 -0.26 14.15
CA GLU A 63 7.02 1.08 13.55
C GLU A 63 5.95 1.91 14.26
N LEU A 64 4.83 1.29 14.63
CA LEU A 64 3.78 1.94 15.41
C LEU A 64 4.30 2.41 16.78
N GLU A 65 5.04 1.57 17.49
CA GLU A 65 5.66 1.94 18.76
C GLU A 65 6.71 3.04 18.60
N MET A 66 7.55 2.96 17.56
CA MET A 66 8.55 3.97 17.24
C MET A 66 7.88 5.33 16.99
N TYR A 67 6.90 5.41 16.09
CA TYR A 67 6.20 6.65 15.78
C TYR A 67 5.39 7.20 16.96
N ARG A 68 4.88 6.33 17.85
CA ARG A 68 4.28 6.77 19.12
C ARG A 68 5.30 7.43 20.02
N ASN A 69 6.45 6.79 20.22
CA ASN A 69 7.50 7.29 21.09
C ASN A 69 8.12 8.58 20.55
N GLU A 70 8.10 8.77 19.23
CA GLU A 70 8.50 10.02 18.56
C GLU A 70 7.41 11.11 18.59
N GLY A 71 6.22 10.84 19.13
CA GLY A 71 5.10 11.79 19.15
C GLY A 71 4.48 12.09 17.78
N LYS A 72 4.69 11.20 16.79
CA LYS A 72 4.16 11.35 15.42
C LYS A 72 2.74 10.82 15.23
N ILE A 73 2.25 10.00 16.16
CA ILE A 73 0.87 9.49 16.17
C ILE A 73 0.15 9.94 17.44
N LYS A 74 -1.17 10.14 17.35
CA LYS A 74 -2.00 10.57 18.49
C LYS A 74 -1.88 9.56 19.62
N GLU A 75 -1.83 9.99 20.89
CA GLU A 75 -1.82 9.05 22.02
C GLU A 75 -3.10 8.23 22.11
N ASP A 76 -4.24 8.83 21.74
CA ASP A 76 -5.56 8.22 21.73
C ASP A 76 -5.98 7.74 20.34
N TYR A 77 -5.03 7.39 19.46
CA TYR A 77 -5.35 6.97 18.09
C TYR A 77 -6.35 5.79 18.02
N PHE A 78 -6.41 4.94 19.05
CA PHE A 78 -7.41 3.89 19.20
C PHE A 78 -8.77 4.34 19.74
N ALA A 79 -8.98 5.60 20.10
CA ALA A 79 -10.29 6.09 20.51
C ALA A 79 -11.24 6.27 19.30
N SER A 80 -10.71 6.66 18.13
CA SER A 80 -11.50 6.85 16.92
C SER A 80 -11.97 5.52 16.32
N ASN A 81 -13.29 5.40 16.12
CA ASN A 81 -13.88 4.24 15.43
C ASN A 81 -13.34 4.07 14.00
N LYS A 82 -12.98 5.18 13.33
CA LYS A 82 -12.39 5.14 11.98
C LYS A 82 -11.00 4.52 12.02
N ASN A 83 -10.15 4.94 12.95
CA ASN A 83 -8.80 4.39 13.12
C ASN A 83 -8.83 2.89 13.47
N LYS A 84 -9.79 2.47 14.31
CA LYS A 84 -10.04 1.04 14.58
C LYS A 84 -10.45 0.29 13.32
N ALA A 85 -11.35 0.86 12.51
CA ALA A 85 -11.77 0.26 11.25
C ALA A 85 -10.60 0.13 10.26
N THR A 86 -9.79 1.18 10.13
CA THR A 86 -8.59 1.16 9.25
C THR A 86 -7.58 0.11 9.73
N LEU A 87 -7.30 0.02 11.04
CA LEU A 87 -6.44 -1.04 11.55
C LEU A 87 -7.05 -2.43 11.28
N TYR A 88 -8.34 -2.61 11.55
CA TYR A 88 -9.02 -3.88 11.30
C TYR A 88 -8.91 -4.31 9.84
N GLU A 89 -9.13 -3.39 8.89
CA GLU A 89 -9.00 -3.67 7.46
C GLU A 89 -7.58 -4.06 7.07
N LEU A 90 -6.55 -3.42 7.66
CA LEU A 90 -5.15 -3.76 7.45
C LEU A 90 -4.84 -5.17 8.00
N LEU A 91 -5.23 -5.44 9.25
CA LEU A 91 -5.00 -6.73 9.89
C LEU A 91 -5.74 -7.86 9.16
N LYS A 92 -6.98 -7.62 8.74
CA LYS A 92 -7.77 -8.56 7.95
C LYS A 92 -7.10 -8.86 6.62
N PHE A 93 -6.59 -7.84 5.94
CA PHE A 93 -5.88 -8.05 4.68
C PHE A 93 -4.60 -8.87 4.87
N LEU A 94 -3.81 -8.63 5.93
CA LEU A 94 -2.63 -9.44 6.25
C LEU A 94 -2.98 -10.87 6.68
N ASP A 95 -4.18 -11.09 7.20
CA ASP A 95 -4.68 -12.43 7.52
C ASP A 95 -5.16 -13.17 6.28
N GLU A 96 -5.76 -12.48 5.31
CA GLU A 96 -6.26 -13.05 4.06
C GLU A 96 -5.14 -13.30 3.05
N GLU A 97 -4.19 -12.37 2.92
CA GLU A 97 -3.18 -12.33 1.86
C GLU A 97 -1.77 -12.07 2.41
N ILE A 98 -0.75 -12.39 1.61
CA ILE A 98 0.64 -12.00 1.88
C ILE A 98 0.98 -10.93 0.84
N PRO A 99 0.91 -9.64 1.20
CA PRO A 99 1.31 -8.59 0.27
C PRO A 99 2.79 -8.69 -0.05
N ASP A 100 3.15 -8.28 -1.25
CA ASP A 100 4.54 -7.93 -1.53
C ASP A 100 4.98 -6.71 -0.71
N GLU A 101 6.29 -6.50 -0.67
CA GLU A 101 6.91 -5.49 0.18
C GLU A 101 6.43 -4.06 -0.13
N GLU A 102 6.25 -3.73 -1.41
CA GLU A 102 5.88 -2.38 -1.84
C GLU A 102 4.42 -2.08 -1.50
N LEU A 103 3.52 -3.04 -1.73
CA LEU A 103 2.14 -2.91 -1.29
C LEU A 103 2.04 -2.80 0.23
N PHE A 104 2.81 -3.60 0.97
CA PHE A 104 2.80 -3.55 2.43
C PHE A 104 3.28 -2.19 2.97
N LYS A 105 4.37 -1.65 2.42
CA LYS A 105 4.87 -0.30 2.76
C LYS A 105 3.79 0.76 2.52
N ALA A 106 3.17 0.74 1.34
CA ALA A 106 2.10 1.67 1.00
C ALA A 106 0.91 1.59 1.98
N MET A 107 0.44 0.39 2.30
CA MET A 107 -0.69 0.21 3.22
C MET A 107 -0.39 0.68 4.64
N LYS A 108 0.81 0.40 5.17
CA LYS A 108 1.24 0.93 6.47
C LYS A 108 1.31 2.44 6.47
N SER A 109 1.89 3.03 5.43
CA SER A 109 2.05 4.47 5.28
C SER A 109 0.70 5.20 5.22
N ILE A 110 -0.28 4.61 4.51
CA ILE A 110 -1.68 5.08 4.52
C ILE A 110 -2.26 5.01 5.93
N PHE A 111 -2.08 3.90 6.64
CA PHE A 111 -2.57 3.74 8.01
C PHE A 111 -1.95 4.79 8.96
N PHE A 112 -0.63 4.95 8.94
CA PHE A 112 0.08 5.94 9.76
C PHE A 112 -0.34 7.38 9.44
N SER A 113 -0.60 7.68 8.17
CA SER A 113 -1.12 8.98 7.75
C SER A 113 -2.49 9.29 8.36
N GLY A 114 -3.34 8.29 8.58
CA GLY A 114 -4.65 8.48 9.21
C GLY A 114 -4.58 8.65 10.73
N ILE A 115 -3.54 8.12 11.38
CA ILE A 115 -3.40 8.16 12.85
C ILE A 115 -2.35 9.18 13.33
N SER A 116 -1.80 9.97 12.41
CA SER A 116 -0.79 10.97 12.75
C SER A 116 -1.34 12.05 13.68
N VAL A 117 -0.48 12.71 14.46
CA VAL A 117 -0.90 13.83 15.33
C VAL A 117 -1.55 14.97 14.55
N ASP A 118 -1.11 15.19 13.31
CA ASP A 118 -1.64 16.24 12.44
C ASP A 118 -2.93 15.82 11.72
N ALA A 119 -3.34 14.55 11.82
CA ALA A 119 -4.48 14.01 11.10
C ALA A 119 -5.80 14.63 11.58
N GLY A 120 -6.45 15.39 10.70
CA GLY A 120 -7.83 15.83 10.88
C GLY A 120 -8.84 14.70 10.61
N ALA A 121 -10.12 14.98 10.86
CA ALA A 121 -11.22 14.03 10.60
C ALA A 121 -11.33 13.61 9.12
N ASP A 122 -10.88 14.48 8.21
CA ASP A 122 -10.81 14.22 6.77
C ASP A 122 -9.67 13.27 6.42
N GLU A 123 -8.49 13.44 7.00
CA GLU A 123 -7.35 12.53 6.77
C GLU A 123 -7.63 11.12 7.31
N GLU A 124 -8.33 11.01 8.44
CA GLU A 124 -8.83 9.72 8.95
C GLU A 124 -9.79 9.04 7.95
N LEU A 125 -10.68 9.82 7.32
CA LEU A 125 -11.62 9.32 6.31
C LEU A 125 -10.88 8.90 5.03
N TRP A 126 -9.94 9.73 4.57
CA TRP A 126 -9.12 9.43 3.40
C TRP A 126 -8.27 8.18 3.60
N ALA A 127 -7.63 8.03 4.77
CA ALA A 127 -6.86 6.84 5.09
C ALA A 127 -7.69 5.55 4.97
N TYR A 128 -8.94 5.59 5.46
CA TYR A 128 -9.85 4.45 5.33
C TYR A 128 -10.16 4.10 3.86
N GLU A 129 -10.56 5.09 3.05
CA GLU A 129 -10.89 4.86 1.63
C GLU A 129 -9.66 4.51 0.79
N PHE A 130 -8.50 5.09 1.08
CA PHE A 130 -7.24 4.74 0.45
C PHE A 130 -6.82 3.33 0.81
N LEU A 131 -6.98 2.88 2.05
CA LEU A 131 -6.64 1.50 2.41
C LEU A 131 -7.52 0.50 1.66
N ARG A 132 -8.82 0.78 1.52
CA ARG A 132 -9.73 -0.05 0.70
C ARG A 132 -9.35 -0.07 -0.78
N THR A 133 -8.78 1.02 -1.28
CA THR A 133 -8.27 1.13 -2.64
C THR A 133 -6.97 0.35 -2.81
N ALA A 134 -6.04 0.48 -1.87
CA ALA A 134 -4.74 -0.21 -1.86
C ALA A 134 -4.90 -1.74 -1.89
N LYS A 135 -5.90 -2.28 -1.19
CA LYS A 135 -6.26 -3.71 -1.21
C LYS A 135 -6.60 -4.26 -2.60
N LYS A 136 -6.88 -3.41 -3.58
CA LYS A 136 -7.18 -3.79 -4.97
C LYS A 136 -5.98 -3.61 -5.91
N LEU A 137 -4.82 -3.27 -5.35
CA LEU A 137 -3.58 -3.06 -6.07
C LEU A 137 -2.62 -4.23 -5.84
N SER A 138 -1.76 -4.44 -6.81
CA SER A 138 -0.53 -5.20 -6.72
C SER A 138 0.64 -4.27 -6.32
N GLY A 139 1.77 -4.85 -5.91
CA GLY A 139 3.01 -4.11 -5.73
C GLY A 139 3.49 -3.40 -6.98
N THR A 140 3.32 -4.00 -8.17
CA THR A 140 3.71 -3.33 -9.42
C THR A 140 2.85 -2.10 -9.70
N GLU A 141 1.55 -2.15 -9.43
CA GLU A 141 0.66 -0.98 -9.52
C GLU A 141 1.05 0.11 -8.53
N THR A 142 1.41 -0.29 -7.32
CA THR A 142 1.94 0.61 -6.29
C THR A 142 3.23 1.29 -6.76
N LEU A 143 4.17 0.54 -7.33
CA LEU A 143 5.40 1.09 -7.91
C LEU A 143 5.14 2.06 -9.08
N ILE A 144 4.16 1.75 -9.95
CA ILE A 144 3.77 2.64 -11.04
C ILE A 144 3.26 3.99 -10.50
N LEU A 145 2.43 3.95 -9.45
CA LEU A 145 1.89 5.16 -8.81
C LEU A 145 2.96 5.97 -8.08
N LYS A 146 3.90 5.28 -7.41
CA LYS A 146 5.06 5.92 -6.78
C LYS A 146 5.95 6.61 -7.81
N ALA A 147 6.31 5.92 -8.88
CA ALA A 147 7.10 6.48 -9.97
C ALA A 147 6.41 7.70 -10.62
N ASN A 148 5.09 7.66 -10.78
CA ASN A 148 4.32 8.82 -11.24
C ASN A 148 4.46 10.02 -10.30
N LEU A 149 4.29 9.80 -8.99
CA LEU A 149 4.39 10.86 -7.99
C LEU A 149 5.81 11.44 -7.95
N GLU A 150 6.84 10.59 -7.96
CA GLU A 150 8.23 11.02 -7.98
C GLU A 150 8.53 11.92 -9.17
N ILE A 151 8.09 11.53 -10.37
CA ILE A 151 8.27 12.35 -11.58
C ILE A 151 7.49 13.66 -11.47
N ALA A 152 6.23 13.63 -11.00
CA ALA A 152 5.42 14.82 -10.78
C ALA A 152 6.06 15.80 -9.77
N GLN A 153 6.81 15.28 -8.80
CA GLN A 153 7.55 16.05 -7.80
C GLN A 153 9.00 16.36 -8.21
N ASN A 154 9.35 16.15 -9.48
CA ASN A 154 10.68 16.38 -10.03
C ASN A 154 11.81 15.55 -9.38
N ARG A 155 11.48 14.42 -8.74
CA ARG A 155 12.40 13.41 -8.20
C ARG A 155 12.73 12.36 -9.28
N ILE A 156 13.31 12.84 -10.36
CA ILE A 156 13.40 12.11 -11.64
C ILE A 156 14.75 11.41 -11.79
N ASN A 157 14.74 10.18 -12.29
CA ASN A 157 15.96 9.46 -12.70
C ASN A 157 16.79 10.29 -13.71
N PRO A 158 18.13 10.40 -13.56
CA PRO A 158 18.98 11.19 -14.47
C PRO A 158 18.79 10.89 -15.96
N GLU A 159 18.52 9.63 -16.31
CA GLU A 159 18.26 9.23 -17.69
C GLU A 159 16.96 9.86 -18.23
N ILE A 160 15.90 9.83 -17.43
CA ILE A 160 14.62 10.46 -17.78
C ILE A 160 14.80 11.98 -17.86
N LYS A 161 15.51 12.59 -16.90
CA LYS A 161 15.79 14.03 -16.90
C LYS A 161 16.44 14.50 -18.21
N LYS A 162 17.48 13.80 -18.66
CA LYS A 162 18.14 14.08 -19.95
C LYS A 162 17.20 13.98 -21.16
N ARG A 163 16.18 13.11 -21.10
CA ARG A 163 15.16 12.96 -22.15
C ARG A 163 14.11 14.08 -22.07
N LEU A 164 13.70 14.47 -20.86
CA LEU A 164 12.74 15.56 -20.62
C LEU A 164 13.33 16.95 -20.93
N ASP A 165 14.63 17.17 -20.71
CA ASP A 165 15.30 18.44 -21.06
C ASP A 165 15.20 18.76 -22.57
N LYS A 166 14.99 17.73 -23.40
CA LYS A 166 14.77 17.87 -24.85
C LYS A 166 13.29 18.01 -25.23
N SER A 167 12.38 17.57 -24.37
CA SER A 167 10.92 17.56 -24.60
C SER A 167 10.20 17.46 -23.25
N PRO A 168 9.61 18.57 -22.74
CA PRO A 168 9.27 18.71 -21.32
C PRO A 168 8.16 17.78 -20.80
N LEU A 169 7.38 17.14 -21.68
CA LEU A 169 6.36 16.16 -21.29
C LEU A 169 6.32 15.00 -22.29
N PRO A 170 6.00 13.76 -21.85
CA PRO A 170 5.70 12.69 -22.77
C PRO A 170 4.50 13.09 -23.63
N HIS A 171 4.68 13.16 -24.94
CA HIS A 171 3.61 13.46 -25.89
C HIS A 171 2.84 12.21 -26.34
N SER A 172 3.19 11.05 -25.79
CA SER A 172 2.54 9.78 -26.09
C SER A 172 2.50 8.87 -24.87
N ARG A 173 1.52 7.97 -24.89
CA ARG A 173 1.36 6.94 -23.86
C ARG A 173 2.56 6.02 -23.74
N SER A 174 3.15 5.60 -24.86
CA SER A 174 4.36 4.76 -24.83
C SER A 174 5.53 5.51 -24.22
N ALA A 175 5.71 6.81 -24.51
CA ALA A 175 6.74 7.61 -23.87
C ALA A 175 6.55 7.70 -22.35
N TRP A 176 5.32 7.93 -21.88
CA TRP A 176 5.00 7.93 -20.45
C TRP A 176 5.28 6.58 -19.78
N ARG A 177 4.81 5.48 -20.38
CA ARG A 177 5.08 4.12 -19.86
C ARG A 177 6.58 3.84 -19.78
N LYS A 178 7.32 4.25 -20.80
CA LYS A 178 8.77 4.10 -20.87
C LYS A 178 9.46 4.88 -19.75
N PHE A 179 9.02 6.11 -19.49
CA PHE A 179 9.55 6.90 -18.38
C PHE A 179 9.26 6.26 -17.03
N LEU A 180 8.05 5.74 -16.81
CA LEU A 180 7.73 5.02 -15.58
C LEU A 180 8.54 3.74 -15.42
N ALA A 181 8.68 2.94 -16.48
CA ALA A 181 9.49 1.71 -16.45
C ALA A 181 10.96 2.01 -16.07
N ILE A 182 11.55 3.08 -16.61
CA ILE A 182 12.90 3.52 -16.24
C ILE A 182 12.95 3.98 -14.78
N GLN A 183 11.98 4.78 -14.33
CA GLN A 183 11.91 5.30 -12.96
C GLN A 183 11.81 4.15 -11.94
N MET A 184 11.05 3.11 -12.28
CA MET A 184 10.90 1.89 -11.49
C MET A 184 12.11 0.94 -11.55
N GLY A 185 13.10 1.20 -12.40
CA GLY A 185 14.29 0.36 -12.56
C GLY A 185 14.14 -0.81 -13.55
N TYR A 186 13.04 -0.89 -14.31
CA TYR A 186 12.83 -1.88 -15.38
C TYR A 186 13.44 -1.46 -16.73
N GLY A 187 14.09 -0.29 -16.79
CA GLY A 187 14.68 0.25 -18.02
C GLY A 187 13.61 0.52 -19.08
N ASP A 188 13.90 0.14 -20.33
CA ASP A 188 13.04 0.44 -21.47
C ASP A 188 11.83 -0.53 -21.64
N PHE A 189 11.59 -1.45 -20.70
CA PHE A 189 10.50 -2.44 -20.78
C PHE A 189 9.13 -1.85 -20.40
N ASP A 190 8.57 -1.00 -21.27
CA ASP A 190 7.34 -0.25 -21.03
C ASP A 190 6.05 -1.10 -20.93
N ALA A 191 6.08 -2.33 -21.47
CA ALA A 191 4.98 -3.29 -21.41
C ALA A 191 4.57 -3.65 -19.97
N ILE A 192 5.50 -3.57 -19.00
CA ILE A 192 5.19 -3.81 -17.58
C ILE A 192 4.15 -2.81 -17.08
N VAL A 193 4.26 -1.54 -17.46
CA VAL A 193 3.31 -0.49 -17.08
C VAL A 193 1.99 -0.68 -17.84
N GLY A 194 2.08 -1.01 -19.14
CA GLY A 194 0.92 -1.22 -19.98
C GLY A 194 -0.02 -2.33 -19.51
N LYS A 195 0.52 -3.39 -18.88
CA LYS A 195 -0.25 -4.51 -18.31
C LYS A 195 -1.20 -4.07 -17.19
N TYR A 196 -0.78 -3.13 -16.35
CA TYR A 196 -1.50 -2.74 -15.13
C TYR A 196 -2.33 -1.46 -15.27
N GLU A 197 -2.13 -0.72 -16.35
CA GLU A 197 -2.75 0.60 -16.55
C GLU A 197 -4.27 0.58 -16.48
N SER A 198 -4.93 -0.47 -17.00
CA SER A 198 -6.40 -0.55 -17.04
C SER A 198 -7.04 -0.59 -15.64
N ASN A 199 -6.40 -1.26 -14.68
CA ASN A 199 -6.90 -1.32 -13.32
C ASN A 199 -6.72 0.04 -12.62
N LEU A 200 -5.55 0.68 -12.81
CA LEU A 200 -5.30 2.03 -12.31
C LEU A 200 -6.29 3.08 -12.85
N GLU A 201 -6.67 2.97 -14.13
CA GLU A 201 -7.71 3.80 -14.76
C GLU A 201 -9.10 3.50 -14.15
N THR A 202 -9.41 2.23 -13.90
CA THR A 202 -10.70 1.78 -13.33
C THR A 202 -10.87 2.25 -11.90
N LEU A 203 -9.81 2.21 -11.09
CA LEU A 203 -9.76 2.72 -9.73
C LEU A 203 -9.71 4.25 -9.66
N GLY A 204 -9.62 4.93 -10.80
CA GLY A 204 -9.57 6.39 -10.87
C GLY A 204 -8.27 6.99 -10.33
N LEU A 205 -7.19 6.20 -10.23
CA LEU A 205 -5.89 6.65 -9.72
C LEU A 205 -5.09 7.36 -10.82
N ILE A 206 -5.31 6.99 -12.08
CA ILE A 206 -4.80 7.71 -13.25
C ILE A 206 -5.93 8.09 -14.19
N SER A 207 -5.73 9.17 -14.94
CA SER A 207 -6.72 9.68 -15.91
C SER A 207 -7.06 8.62 -16.95
N ARG A 208 -8.36 8.43 -17.26
CA ARG A 208 -8.82 7.52 -18.33
C ARG A 208 -8.29 7.93 -19.70
N ARG A 209 -8.37 7.00 -20.65
CA ARG A 209 -8.17 7.28 -22.07
C ARG A 209 -9.25 8.24 -22.56
N ALA A 210 -8.87 9.21 -23.38
CA ALA A 210 -9.83 9.89 -24.22
C ALA A 210 -10.25 8.90 -25.32
N GLU A 211 -11.41 8.26 -25.18
CA GLU A 211 -11.79 7.14 -26.05
C GLU A 211 -12.15 7.55 -27.49
N ASP A 212 -12.29 8.83 -27.83
CA ASP A 212 -13.06 9.15 -29.05
C ASP A 212 -12.64 10.41 -29.82
N ASN A 213 -11.34 10.65 -29.97
CA ASN A 213 -10.92 11.59 -31.01
C ASN A 213 -9.56 11.20 -31.55
N ARG A 214 -9.53 10.64 -32.77
CA ARG A 214 -8.31 10.44 -33.57
C ARG A 214 -7.52 11.75 -33.81
N PHE A 215 -8.06 12.90 -33.39
CA PHE A 215 -7.48 14.23 -33.44
C PHE A 215 -7.22 14.88 -32.06
N ALA A 216 -7.72 14.30 -30.96
CA ALA A 216 -7.37 14.68 -29.60
C ALA A 216 -6.26 13.75 -29.16
N LYS A 217 -5.13 14.31 -28.76
CA LYS A 217 -3.94 13.55 -28.36
C LYS A 217 -4.38 12.43 -27.39
N ASP A 218 -4.10 11.17 -27.70
CA ASP A 218 -4.41 9.95 -26.88
C ASP A 218 -3.82 9.98 -25.45
N PHE A 219 -3.19 11.09 -25.09
CA PHE A 219 -2.41 11.34 -23.91
C PHE A 219 -2.42 12.84 -23.61
N GLU A 220 -3.17 13.26 -22.60
CA GLU A 220 -3.05 14.60 -22.03
C GLU A 220 -2.14 14.52 -20.79
N PRO A 221 -0.90 15.02 -20.86
CA PRO A 221 -0.06 15.13 -19.67
C PRO A 221 -0.72 16.10 -18.70
N THR A 222 -1.20 15.60 -17.56
CA THR A 222 -1.59 16.47 -16.45
C THR A 222 -0.33 17.03 -15.78
N GLN A 223 -0.44 18.14 -15.05
CA GLN A 223 0.66 18.62 -14.18
C GLN A 223 1.10 17.58 -13.14
N LYS A 224 0.26 16.56 -12.90
CA LYS A 224 0.48 15.44 -12.00
C LYS A 224 0.86 14.15 -12.74
N TYR A 225 1.38 14.29 -13.95
CA TYR A 225 1.94 13.19 -14.75
C TYR A 225 0.95 12.04 -15.04
N ARG A 226 -0.34 12.36 -15.23
CA ARG A 226 -1.52 11.45 -15.35
C ARG A 226 -2.15 10.97 -14.04
N LEU A 227 -1.59 11.26 -12.87
CA LEU A 227 -2.35 11.08 -11.64
C LEU A 227 -3.59 11.99 -11.67
N THR A 228 -4.73 11.44 -11.25
CA THR A 228 -5.92 12.24 -10.95
C THR A 228 -5.71 12.98 -9.63
N GLU A 229 -6.64 13.86 -9.25
CA GLU A 229 -6.62 14.46 -7.90
C GLU A 229 -6.67 13.39 -6.80
N PHE A 230 -7.55 12.40 -6.95
CA PHE A 230 -7.67 11.27 -6.04
C PHE A 230 -6.38 10.43 -6.02
N GLY A 231 -5.84 10.09 -7.19
CA GLY A 231 -4.60 9.32 -7.30
C GLY A 231 -3.38 10.03 -6.72
N TYR A 232 -3.26 11.34 -6.94
CA TYR A 232 -2.17 12.12 -6.37
C TYR A 232 -2.25 12.15 -4.85
N LYS A 233 -3.44 12.37 -4.28
CA LYS A 233 -3.65 12.36 -2.83
C LYS A 233 -3.41 10.97 -2.22
N PHE A 234 -3.85 9.92 -2.91
CA PHE A 234 -3.54 8.54 -2.56
C PHE A 234 -2.02 8.30 -2.51
N CYS A 235 -1.29 8.75 -3.53
CA CYS A 235 0.17 8.63 -3.57
C CYS A 235 0.84 9.40 -2.42
N GLU A 236 0.36 10.60 -2.07
CA GLU A 236 0.90 11.33 -0.92
C GLU A 236 0.76 10.54 0.39
N PHE A 237 -0.37 9.86 0.59
CA PHE A 237 -0.59 9.03 1.77
C PHE A 237 0.29 7.79 1.78
N MET A 238 0.43 7.12 0.63
CA MET A 238 1.22 5.88 0.57
C MET A 238 2.73 6.11 0.70
N THR A 239 3.23 7.32 0.45
CA THR A 239 4.66 7.63 0.55
C THR A 239 5.05 8.49 1.76
N ARG A 240 4.11 8.82 2.66
CA ARG A 240 4.34 9.77 3.77
C ARG A 240 5.24 9.21 4.87
N TYR A 241 5.15 7.90 5.13
CA TYR A 241 5.89 7.17 6.16
C TYR A 241 6.71 6.03 5.55
N GLU A 242 7.51 6.33 4.53
CA GLU A 242 8.52 5.41 3.96
C GLU A 242 9.85 5.42 4.72
#